data_AF-A0A2A3JFJ5-F1
#
_entry.id   AF-A0A2A3JFJ5-F1
#
_cell.length_a   1.000
_cell.length_b   1.000
_cell.length_c   1.000
_cell.angle_alpha   90.00
_cell.angle_beta   90.00
_cell.angle_gamma   90.00
#
_symmetry.space_group_name_H-M   'P 1'
#
loop_
_entity.id
_entity.type
_entity.pdbx_description
1 polymer ?
#
loop_
_entity_poly.entity_id
_entity_poly.type
_entity_poly.pdbx_seq_one_letter_code
_entity_poly.pdbx_strand_id
1 'polypeptide(L)'
;MAISEKPEQRPQQNQKSPLPPPRDDSAVRAWLFVREAFTAGTWRRVAYALLAFPMGVLCVPLALLGAPTGRWQRGLVRRLLGRELSGSSRGLAHATAAVPLNLLVLAVTVYGWSLVPMNLGWPLRAAGSDYSDAWGGPTFAGAWAFHAIVGGFGFLLLMPWLGRALAAVQLRLAAALLS
;
A
#
# COMPACT_ATOMS: atom_id res chain seq x y z
N MET A 1 42.32 53.63 56.72
CA MET A 1 41.87 54.35 55.51
C MET A 1 41.20 53.31 54.62
N ALA A 2 39.86 53.23 54.64
CA ALA A 2 39.12 52.17 53.97
C ALA A 2 38.84 52.54 52.51
N ILE A 3 39.27 51.70 51.56
CA ILE A 3 39.01 51.85 50.13
C ILE A 3 37.64 51.21 49.86
N SER A 4 36.66 52.05 49.53
CA SER A 4 35.31 51.63 49.13
C SER A 4 35.33 51.24 47.65
N GLU A 5 35.44 49.95 47.35
CA GLU A 5 35.26 49.45 45.99
C GLU A 5 33.77 49.46 45.60
N LYS A 6 33.46 50.18 44.53
CA LYS A 6 32.12 50.29 43.95
C LYS A 6 31.90 49.08 43.03
N PRO A 7 30.79 48.32 43.15
CA PRO A 7 30.59 47.15 42.31
C PRO A 7 30.24 47.58 40.88
N GLU A 8 31.05 47.12 39.94
CA GLU A 8 30.88 47.32 38.51
C GLU A 8 29.71 46.44 38.01
N GLN A 9 28.60 47.08 37.65
CA GLN A 9 27.44 46.40 37.07
C GLN A 9 27.77 45.96 35.64
N ARG A 10 28.07 44.67 35.47
CA ARG A 10 28.26 44.05 34.16
C ARG A 10 26.91 44.01 33.42
N PRO A 11 26.82 44.51 32.18
CA PRO A 11 25.56 44.51 31.44
C PRO A 11 25.10 43.08 31.20
N GLN A 12 23.86 42.76 31.62
CA GLN A 12 23.22 41.49 31.31
C GLN A 12 23.08 41.36 29.79
N GLN A 13 23.98 40.60 29.18
CA GLN A 13 23.89 40.18 27.80
C GLN A 13 22.62 39.34 27.68
N ASN A 14 21.58 39.94 27.08
CA ASN A 14 20.27 39.35 26.89
C ASN A 14 20.43 38.13 25.95
N GLN A 15 20.70 36.97 26.52
CA GLN A 15 20.93 35.72 25.82
C GLN A 15 19.61 35.25 25.24
N LYS A 16 19.28 35.72 24.03
CA LYS A 16 18.15 35.20 23.25
C LYS A 16 18.39 33.71 23.05
N SER A 17 17.63 32.88 23.73
CA SER A 17 17.62 31.43 23.53
C SER A 17 17.48 31.15 22.02
N PRO A 18 18.31 30.26 21.45
CA PRO A 18 18.19 29.91 20.04
C PRO A 18 16.77 29.39 19.77
N LEU A 19 16.10 29.95 18.76
CA LEU A 19 14.82 29.40 18.31
C LEU A 19 15.04 27.94 17.91
N PRO A 20 14.12 27.03 18.27
CA PRO A 20 14.23 25.63 17.85
C PRO A 20 14.26 25.56 16.32
N PRO A 21 15.00 24.60 15.74
CA PRO A 21 15.06 24.44 14.30
C PRO A 21 13.64 24.23 13.74
N PRO A 22 13.33 24.81 12.56
CA PRO A 22 12.02 24.67 11.96
C PRO A 22 11.70 23.19 11.70
N ARG A 23 10.51 22.75 12.12
CA ARG A 23 10.04 21.39 11.89
C ARG A 23 9.91 21.14 10.38
N ASP A 24 10.57 20.12 9.87
CA ASP A 24 10.44 19.73 8.46
C ASP A 24 9.12 18.97 8.24
N ASP A 25 8.04 19.72 8.01
CA ASP A 25 6.72 19.18 7.73
C ASP A 25 6.66 18.38 6.41
N SER A 26 7.64 18.52 5.52
CA SER A 26 7.71 17.78 4.26
C SER A 26 8.19 16.35 4.48
N ALA A 27 9.27 16.18 5.25
CA ALA A 27 9.79 14.87 5.64
C ALA A 27 8.76 14.07 6.44
N VAL A 28 8.04 14.73 7.37
CA VAL A 28 6.97 14.08 8.14
C VAL A 28 5.85 13.59 7.22
N ARG A 29 5.43 14.38 6.24
CA ARG A 29 4.38 13.98 5.28
C ARG A 29 4.84 12.84 4.38
N ALA A 30 6.06 12.90 3.85
CA ALA A 30 6.63 11.83 3.04
C ALA A 30 6.73 10.52 3.85
N TRP A 31 7.18 10.60 5.10
CA TRP A 31 7.25 9.45 5.99
C TRP A 31 5.87 8.84 6.28
N LEU A 32 4.87 9.66 6.58
CA LEU A 32 3.50 9.19 6.79
C LEU A 32 2.93 8.53 5.53
N PHE A 33 3.22 9.07 4.36
CA PHE A 33 2.80 8.51 3.07
C PHE A 33 3.42 7.12 2.84
N VAL A 34 4.73 6.97 3.06
CA VAL A 34 5.40 5.66 2.96
C VAL A 34 4.86 4.68 3.99
N ARG A 35 4.65 5.13 5.24
CA ARG A 35 4.19 4.25 6.32
C ARG A 35 2.75 3.76 6.10
N GLU A 36 1.88 4.58 5.51
CA GLU A 36 0.50 4.22 5.19
C GLU A 36 0.43 2.96 4.31
N ALA A 37 1.41 2.79 3.42
CA ALA A 37 1.57 1.65 2.53
C ALA A 37 1.74 0.32 3.29
N PHE A 38 2.23 0.36 4.53
CA PHE A 38 2.51 -0.81 5.37
C PHE A 38 1.53 -0.97 6.54
N THR A 39 0.40 -0.28 6.51
CA THR A 39 -0.62 -0.40 7.57
C THR A 39 -1.48 -1.66 7.40
N ALA A 40 -2.07 -2.12 8.51
CA ALA A 40 -3.05 -3.21 8.49
C ALA A 40 -4.23 -2.92 7.55
N GLY A 41 -4.64 -1.66 7.41
CA GLY A 41 -5.70 -1.25 6.48
C GLY A 41 -5.35 -1.57 5.02
N THR A 42 -4.11 -1.30 4.60
CA THR A 42 -3.61 -1.64 3.27
C THR A 42 -3.57 -3.15 3.06
N TRP A 43 -3.01 -3.91 4.01
CA TRP A 43 -2.91 -5.36 3.88
C TRP A 43 -4.26 -6.05 3.85
N ARG A 44 -5.27 -5.53 4.56
CA ARG A 44 -6.65 -6.03 4.44
C ARG A 44 -7.24 -5.81 3.04
N ARG A 45 -6.88 -4.71 2.36
CA ARG A 45 -7.29 -4.46 0.97
C ARG A 45 -6.61 -5.42 0.00
N VAL A 46 -5.33 -5.73 0.20
CA VAL A 46 -4.62 -6.76 -0.57
C VAL A 46 -5.30 -8.12 -0.35
N ALA A 47 -5.59 -8.50 0.90
CA ALA A 47 -6.32 -9.72 1.20
C ALA A 47 -7.70 -9.74 0.52
N TYR A 48 -8.42 -8.61 0.50
CA TYR A 48 -9.69 -8.51 -0.19
C TYR A 48 -9.53 -8.70 -1.70
N ALA A 49 -8.54 -8.06 -2.32
CA ALA A 49 -8.24 -8.20 -3.74
C ALA A 49 -7.96 -9.66 -4.14
N LEU A 50 -7.25 -10.41 -3.29
CA LEU A 50 -6.97 -11.82 -3.50
C LEU A 50 -8.20 -12.72 -3.30
N LEU A 51 -9.02 -12.45 -2.28
CA LEU A 51 -10.12 -13.32 -1.88
C LEU A 51 -11.45 -13.03 -2.59
N ALA A 52 -11.63 -11.83 -3.16
CA ALA A 52 -12.88 -11.45 -3.80
C ALA A 52 -13.20 -12.29 -5.05
N PHE A 53 -12.17 -12.70 -5.81
CA PHE A 53 -12.34 -13.56 -6.99
C PHE A 53 -12.79 -14.99 -6.61
N PRO A 54 -12.06 -15.76 -5.78
CA PRO A 54 -12.50 -17.11 -5.41
C PRO A 54 -13.86 -17.09 -4.70
N MET A 55 -14.14 -16.06 -3.88
CA MET A 55 -15.46 -15.88 -3.29
C MET A 55 -16.54 -15.67 -4.35
N GLY A 56 -16.30 -14.83 -5.37
CA GLY A 56 -17.22 -14.61 -6.48
C GLY A 56 -17.51 -15.89 -7.26
N VAL A 57 -16.46 -16.64 -7.63
CA VAL A 57 -16.58 -17.92 -8.34
C VAL A 57 -17.39 -18.94 -7.56
N LEU A 58 -17.17 -19.05 -6.24
CA LEU A 58 -17.97 -19.94 -5.38
C LEU A 58 -19.42 -19.45 -5.21
N CYS A 59 -19.63 -18.14 -5.11
CA CYS A 59 -20.95 -17.57 -4.90
C CYS A 59 -21.90 -17.72 -6.11
N VAL A 60 -21.39 -17.80 -7.34
CA VAL A 60 -22.26 -17.97 -8.52
C VAL A 60 -23.07 -19.28 -8.45
N PRO A 61 -22.47 -20.48 -8.40
CA PRO A 61 -23.23 -21.73 -8.31
C PRO A 61 -24.01 -21.85 -7.00
N LEU A 62 -23.43 -21.41 -5.86
CA LEU A 62 -24.12 -21.49 -4.58
C LEU A 62 -25.36 -20.61 -4.52
N ALA A 63 -25.35 -19.43 -5.15
CA ALA A 63 -26.52 -18.57 -5.24
C ALA A 63 -27.64 -19.21 -6.09
N LEU A 64 -27.27 -19.92 -7.17
CA LEU A 64 -28.23 -20.68 -7.98
C LEU A 64 -28.88 -21.83 -7.18
N LEU A 65 -28.17 -22.36 -6.19
CA LEU A 65 -28.68 -23.36 -5.24
C LEU A 65 -29.44 -22.75 -4.05
N GLY A 66 -29.72 -21.44 -4.06
CA GLY A 66 -30.45 -20.74 -2.99
C GLY A 66 -29.62 -20.42 -1.75
N ALA A 67 -28.28 -20.60 -1.81
CA ALA A 67 -27.42 -20.25 -0.69
C ALA A 67 -27.39 -18.73 -0.46
N PRO A 68 -27.16 -18.29 0.79
CA PRO A 68 -27.23 -16.88 1.16
C PRO A 68 -25.95 -16.09 0.83
N THR A 69 -25.48 -16.19 -0.41
CA THR A 69 -24.19 -15.67 -0.86
C THR A 69 -24.02 -14.17 -0.66
N GLY A 70 -25.10 -13.39 -0.76
CA GLY A 70 -25.08 -11.96 -0.45
C GLY A 70 -24.64 -11.67 1.00
N ARG A 71 -24.99 -12.54 1.97
CA ARG A 71 -24.52 -12.40 3.37
C ARG A 71 -23.02 -12.65 3.49
N TRP A 72 -22.50 -13.66 2.79
CA TRP A 72 -21.07 -14.00 2.81
C TRP A 72 -20.23 -12.92 2.14
N GLN A 73 -20.68 -12.42 0.98
CA GLN A 73 -20.01 -11.33 0.26
C GLN A 73 -19.97 -10.05 1.09
N ARG A 74 -21.07 -9.67 1.76
CA ARG A 74 -21.07 -8.56 2.73
C ARG A 74 -20.16 -8.81 3.92
N GLY A 75 -20.11 -10.05 4.40
CA GLY A 75 -19.19 -10.47 5.46
C GLY A 75 -17.73 -10.22 5.10
N LEU A 76 -17.34 -10.52 3.85
CA LEU A 76 -16.00 -10.25 3.33
C LEU A 76 -15.69 -8.75 3.28
N VAL A 77 -16.62 -7.95 2.75
CA VAL A 77 -16.52 -6.48 2.70
C VAL A 77 -16.37 -5.90 4.11
N ARG A 78 -17.19 -6.33 5.07
CA ARG A 78 -17.10 -5.87 6.46
C ARG A 78 -15.76 -6.25 7.09
N ARG A 79 -15.35 -7.51 6.96
CA ARG A 79 -14.13 -8.04 7.58
C ARG A 79 -12.85 -7.43 7.00
N LEU A 80 -12.80 -7.12 5.72
CA LEU A 80 -11.55 -6.66 5.08
C LEU A 80 -11.57 -5.17 4.71
N LEU A 81 -12.72 -4.60 4.39
CA LEU A 81 -12.84 -3.18 4.02
C LEU A 81 -13.48 -2.32 5.13
N GLY A 82 -14.00 -2.93 6.20
CA GLY A 82 -14.59 -2.20 7.33
C GLY A 82 -15.89 -1.49 6.98
N ARG A 83 -16.61 -1.95 5.94
CA ARG A 83 -17.87 -1.35 5.50
C ARG A 83 -19.05 -2.26 5.74
N GLU A 84 -20.09 -1.70 6.34
CA GLU A 84 -21.39 -2.34 6.49
C GLU A 84 -22.31 -1.90 5.35
N LEU A 85 -23.05 -2.86 4.80
CA LEU A 85 -23.99 -2.65 3.69
C LEU A 85 -25.37 -3.12 4.16
N SER A 86 -26.41 -2.34 3.85
CA SER A 86 -27.80 -2.50 4.35
C SER A 86 -28.47 -3.81 3.96
N GLY A 87 -27.90 -4.54 3.00
CA GLY A 87 -28.29 -5.90 2.67
C GLY A 87 -29.36 -5.97 1.60
N SER A 88 -29.04 -6.66 0.51
CA SER A 88 -29.93 -6.90 -0.62
C SER A 88 -30.05 -8.38 -0.97
N SER A 89 -31.13 -8.74 -1.68
CA SER A 89 -31.36 -10.05 -2.31
C SER A 89 -30.56 -10.25 -3.60
N ARG A 90 -29.90 -9.20 -4.12
CA ARG A 90 -29.15 -9.21 -5.39
C ARG A 90 -27.75 -9.86 -5.31
N GLY A 91 -27.58 -10.85 -4.43
CA GLY A 91 -26.31 -11.55 -4.23
C GLY A 91 -25.77 -12.26 -5.48
N LEU A 92 -26.65 -12.91 -6.25
CA LEU A 92 -26.28 -13.51 -7.54
C LEU A 92 -25.83 -12.45 -8.55
N ALA A 93 -26.55 -11.34 -8.67
CA ALA A 93 -26.19 -10.25 -9.57
C ALA A 93 -24.81 -9.66 -9.23
N HIS A 94 -24.53 -9.46 -7.93
CA HIS A 94 -23.20 -9.08 -7.48
C HIS A 94 -22.15 -10.13 -7.83
N ALA A 95 -22.39 -11.41 -7.54
CA ALA A 95 -21.45 -12.48 -7.84
C ALA A 95 -21.07 -12.50 -9.33
N THR A 96 -22.06 -12.48 -10.23
CA THR A 96 -21.84 -12.52 -11.67
C THR A 96 -21.12 -11.26 -12.18
N ALA A 97 -21.55 -10.07 -11.76
CA ALA A 97 -20.94 -8.81 -12.19
C ALA A 97 -19.53 -8.61 -11.62
N ALA A 98 -19.26 -9.10 -10.41
CA ALA A 98 -17.99 -8.89 -9.73
C ALA A 98 -16.90 -9.87 -10.18
N VAL A 99 -17.23 -11.05 -10.71
CA VAL A 99 -16.23 -12.04 -11.17
C VAL A 99 -15.22 -11.45 -12.18
N PRO A 100 -15.61 -10.82 -13.30
CA PRO A 100 -14.63 -10.29 -14.26
C PRO A 100 -13.78 -9.17 -13.65
N LEU A 101 -14.38 -8.27 -12.87
CA LEU A 101 -13.66 -7.22 -12.16
C LEU A 101 -12.65 -7.81 -11.16
N ASN A 102 -13.08 -8.79 -10.36
CA ASN A 102 -12.24 -9.41 -9.34
C ASN A 102 -11.12 -10.24 -9.97
N LEU A 103 -11.33 -10.85 -11.13
CA LEU A 103 -10.28 -11.51 -11.89
C LEU A 103 -9.21 -10.52 -12.34
N LEU A 104 -9.62 -9.38 -12.90
CA LEU A 104 -8.69 -8.31 -13.28
C LEU A 104 -7.91 -7.79 -12.07
N VAL A 105 -8.60 -7.52 -10.97
CA VAL A 105 -7.98 -7.06 -9.72
C VAL A 105 -7.01 -8.09 -9.18
N LEU A 106 -7.37 -9.38 -9.20
CA LEU A 106 -6.48 -10.48 -8.80
C LEU A 106 -5.23 -10.51 -9.67
N ALA A 107 -5.39 -10.47 -11.00
CA ALA A 107 -4.27 -10.49 -11.94
C ALA A 107 -3.32 -9.31 -11.72
N VAL A 108 -3.84 -8.08 -11.62
CA VAL A 108 -3.05 -6.89 -11.33
C VAL A 108 -2.36 -6.99 -9.97
N THR A 109 -3.06 -7.47 -8.95
CA THR A 109 -2.50 -7.61 -7.59
C THR A 109 -1.37 -8.64 -7.57
N VAL A 110 -1.60 -9.84 -8.09
CA VAL A 110 -0.60 -10.92 -8.09
C VAL A 110 0.60 -10.56 -8.96
N TYR A 111 0.36 -10.07 -10.18
CA TYR A 111 1.44 -9.68 -11.09
C TYR A 111 2.23 -8.49 -10.55
N GLY A 112 1.55 -7.43 -10.09
CA GLY A 112 2.23 -6.25 -9.57
C GLY A 112 3.04 -6.54 -8.30
N TRP A 113 2.54 -7.38 -7.40
CA TRP A 113 3.31 -7.80 -6.21
C TRP A 113 4.44 -8.76 -6.55
N SER A 114 4.32 -9.60 -7.58
CA SER A 114 5.41 -10.51 -7.98
C SER A 114 6.60 -9.77 -8.59
N LEU A 115 6.39 -8.59 -9.16
CA LEU A 115 7.46 -7.72 -9.66
C LEU A 115 8.42 -7.26 -8.55
N VAL A 116 7.97 -7.17 -7.29
CA VAL A 116 8.82 -6.77 -6.17
C VAL A 116 9.96 -7.79 -5.94
N PRO A 117 9.69 -9.06 -5.57
CA PRO A 117 10.76 -10.05 -5.41
C PRO A 117 11.47 -10.35 -6.72
N MET A 118 10.77 -10.30 -7.86
CA MET A 118 11.39 -10.53 -9.17
C MET A 118 12.48 -9.49 -9.48
N ASN A 119 12.28 -8.22 -9.13
CA ASN A 119 13.26 -7.17 -9.37
C ASN A 119 14.33 -7.08 -8.28
N LEU A 120 13.99 -7.28 -7.00
CA LEU A 120 14.98 -7.34 -5.93
C LEU A 120 15.93 -8.54 -6.12
N GLY A 121 15.38 -9.68 -6.52
CA GLY A 121 16.10 -10.89 -6.88
C GLY A 121 16.55 -10.95 -8.35
N TRP A 122 16.58 -9.82 -9.07
CA TRP A 122 17.03 -9.78 -10.48
C TRP A 122 18.34 -10.55 -10.75
N PRO A 123 19.38 -10.50 -9.88
CA PRO A 123 20.63 -11.22 -10.13
C PRO A 123 20.44 -12.73 -10.26
N LEU A 124 19.45 -13.31 -9.57
CA LEU A 124 19.12 -14.74 -9.66
C LEU A 124 18.54 -15.12 -11.02
N ARG A 125 17.85 -14.17 -11.69
CA ARG A 125 17.28 -14.39 -13.02
C ARG A 125 18.29 -14.10 -14.14
N ALA A 126 19.26 -13.23 -13.86
CA ALA A 126 20.36 -12.92 -14.76
C ALA A 126 21.52 -13.93 -14.65
N ALA A 127 21.46 -14.86 -13.68
CA ALA A 127 22.50 -15.85 -13.49
C ALA A 127 22.71 -16.70 -14.76
N GLY A 128 23.95 -16.76 -15.24
CA GLY A 128 24.35 -17.59 -16.38
C GLY A 128 24.26 -16.93 -17.76
N SER A 129 24.00 -15.62 -17.86
CA SER A 129 24.15 -14.91 -19.15
C SER A 129 25.38 -14.00 -19.15
N ASP A 130 25.94 -13.76 -20.34
CA ASP A 130 27.05 -12.81 -20.52
C ASP A 130 26.52 -11.38 -20.51
N TYR A 131 26.99 -10.62 -19.53
CA TYR A 131 26.56 -9.25 -19.24
C TYR A 131 27.78 -8.34 -19.01
N SER A 132 28.92 -8.70 -19.58
CA SER A 132 30.16 -7.90 -19.54
C SER A 132 29.95 -6.44 -19.97
N ASP A 133 29.02 -6.20 -20.90
CA ASP A 133 28.63 -4.87 -21.38
C ASP A 133 27.41 -4.24 -20.66
N ALA A 134 26.88 -4.89 -19.61
CA ALA A 134 25.74 -4.35 -18.87
C ALA A 134 26.11 -3.09 -18.09
N TRP A 135 25.11 -2.27 -17.80
CA TRP A 135 25.30 -1.03 -17.04
C TRP A 135 25.83 -1.35 -15.62
N GLY A 136 27.02 -0.83 -15.29
CA GLY A 136 27.77 -1.21 -14.08
C GLY A 136 28.88 -2.25 -14.31
N GLY A 137 29.14 -2.63 -15.56
CA GLY A 137 30.23 -3.51 -15.97
C GLY A 137 30.13 -4.91 -15.34
N PRO A 138 31.25 -5.63 -15.15
CA PRO A 138 31.25 -7.03 -14.70
C PRO A 138 30.70 -7.24 -13.28
N THR A 139 30.43 -6.17 -12.53
CA THR A 139 29.86 -6.24 -11.17
C THR A 139 28.34 -6.30 -11.15
N PHE A 140 27.67 -5.97 -12.26
CA PHE A 140 26.22 -5.87 -12.38
C PHE A 140 25.54 -4.87 -11.41
N ALA A 141 26.32 -4.05 -10.69
CA ALA A 141 25.79 -3.21 -9.63
C ALA A 141 24.81 -2.15 -10.15
N GLY A 142 25.09 -1.57 -11.32
CA GLY A 142 24.23 -0.56 -11.96
C GLY A 142 22.89 -1.15 -12.42
N ALA A 143 22.92 -2.26 -13.15
CA ALA A 143 21.73 -2.98 -13.58
C ALA A 143 20.88 -3.45 -12.40
N TRP A 144 21.51 -4.04 -11.38
CA TRP A 144 20.80 -4.41 -10.16
C TRP A 144 20.17 -3.21 -9.47
N ALA A 145 20.91 -2.11 -9.28
CA ALA A 145 20.38 -0.92 -8.62
C ALA A 145 19.15 -0.36 -9.36
N PHE A 146 19.18 -0.32 -10.70
CA PHE A 146 18.03 0.08 -11.50
C PHE A 146 16.81 -0.81 -11.24
N HIS A 147 16.98 -2.14 -11.31
CA HIS A 147 15.89 -3.08 -11.04
C HIS A 147 15.40 -2.99 -9.60
N ALA A 148 16.30 -2.94 -8.63
CA ALA A 148 15.93 -2.85 -7.22
C ALA A 148 15.17 -1.56 -6.90
N ILE A 149 15.62 -0.41 -7.40
CA ILE A 149 15.01 0.89 -7.12
C ILE A 149 13.70 1.07 -7.90
N VAL A 150 13.73 0.94 -9.22
CA VAL A 150 12.56 1.21 -10.08
C VAL A 150 11.56 0.06 -10.00
N GLY A 151 12.05 -1.18 -10.13
CA GLY A 151 11.20 -2.36 -10.15
C GLY A 151 10.84 -2.87 -8.75
N GLY A 152 11.80 -2.96 -7.84
CA GLY A 152 11.58 -3.47 -6.48
C GLY A 152 10.84 -2.47 -5.60
N PHE A 153 11.54 -1.40 -5.20
CA PHE A 153 11.00 -0.37 -4.32
C PHE A 153 9.88 0.45 -4.98
N GLY A 154 9.99 0.74 -6.28
CA GLY A 154 8.92 1.42 -7.02
C GLY A 154 7.59 0.69 -6.94
N PHE A 155 7.56 -0.62 -7.24
CA PHE A 155 6.33 -1.41 -7.11
C PHE A 155 5.92 -1.64 -5.66
N LEU A 156 6.87 -1.82 -4.74
CA LEU A 156 6.59 -1.97 -3.30
C LEU A 156 5.81 -0.77 -2.75
N LEU A 157 6.15 0.45 -3.20
CA LEU A 157 5.46 1.68 -2.80
C LEU A 157 4.18 1.91 -3.61
N LEU A 158 4.16 1.58 -4.90
CA LEU A 158 3.01 1.79 -5.79
C LEU A 158 1.82 0.87 -5.47
N MET A 159 2.09 -0.42 -5.27
CA MET A 159 1.06 -1.45 -5.17
C MET A 159 0.03 -1.22 -4.05
N PRO A 160 0.42 -0.75 -2.85
CA PRO A 160 -0.51 -0.29 -1.81
C PRO A 160 -1.56 0.73 -2.27
N TRP A 161 -1.15 1.75 -3.04
CA TRP A 161 -2.04 2.80 -3.54
C TRP A 161 -2.95 2.29 -4.66
N LEU A 162 -2.38 1.48 -5.56
CA LEU A 162 -3.17 0.83 -6.61
C LEU A 162 -4.22 -0.10 -5.99
N GLY A 163 -3.85 -0.91 -5.00
CA GLY A 163 -4.77 -1.76 -4.25
C GLY A 163 -5.87 -0.97 -3.54
N ARG A 164 -5.57 0.23 -3.02
CA ARG A 164 -6.57 1.14 -2.46
C ARG A 164 -7.58 1.61 -3.50
N ALA A 165 -7.13 1.99 -4.69
CA ALA A 165 -8.01 2.41 -5.78
C ALA A 165 -8.88 1.24 -6.27
N LEU A 166 -8.30 0.07 -6.52
CA LEU A 166 -9.01 -1.13 -6.95
C LEU A 166 -10.06 -1.58 -5.92
N ALA A 167 -9.69 -1.61 -4.63
CA ALA A 167 -10.62 -1.95 -3.55
C ALA A 167 -11.78 -0.94 -3.46
N ALA A 168 -11.56 0.34 -3.80
CA ALA A 168 -12.64 1.33 -3.86
C ALA A 168 -13.61 1.04 -5.01
N VAL A 169 -13.12 0.62 -6.18
CA VAL A 169 -13.97 0.21 -7.31
C VAL A 169 -14.79 -1.03 -6.95
N GLN A 170 -14.16 -2.05 -6.37
CA GLN A 170 -14.86 -3.25 -5.89
C GLN A 170 -15.92 -2.92 -4.83
N LEU A 171 -15.62 -2.00 -3.92
CA LEU A 171 -16.57 -1.54 -2.91
C LEU A 171 -17.75 -0.79 -3.52
N ARG A 172 -17.54 0.04 -4.56
CA ARG A 172 -18.64 0.72 -5.26
C ARG A 172 -19.59 -0.27 -5.92
N LEU A 173 -19.05 -1.31 -6.57
CA LEU A 173 -19.86 -2.38 -7.14
C LEU A 173 -20.62 -3.16 -6.04
N ALA A 174 -19.95 -3.48 -4.94
CA ALA A 174 -20.58 -4.13 -3.78
C ALA A 174 -21.70 -3.25 -3.20
N ALA A 175 -21.47 -1.95 -3.03
CA ALA A 175 -22.47 -1.03 -2.52
C ALA A 175 -23.69 -0.94 -3.46
N ALA A 176 -23.48 -0.93 -4.78
CA ALA A 176 -24.57 -0.86 -5.75
C ALA A 176 -25.45 -2.12 -5.81
N LEU A 177 -24.90 -3.29 -5.48
CA LEU A 177 -25.59 -4.59 -5.67
C LEU A 177 -25.86 -5.35 -4.37
N LEU A 178 -25.25 -4.98 -3.25
CA LEU A 178 -25.43 -5.66 -1.96
C LEU A 178 -26.05 -4.78 -0.88
N SER A 179 -26.27 -3.49 -1.14
CA SER A 179 -26.97 -2.57 -0.22
C SER A 179 -28.47 -2.58 -0.43
#